data_AF-A0A7V5UAG5-F1
#
_entry.id   AF-A0A7V5UAG5-F1
#
_cell.length_a   1.000
_cell.length_b   1.000
_cell.length_c   1.000
_cell.angle_alpha   90.00
_cell.angle_beta   90.00
_cell.angle_gamma   90.00
#
_symmetry.space_group_name_H-M   'P 1'
#
loop_
_entity.id
_entity.type
_entity.pdbx_description
1 polymer ?
#
loop_
_entity_poly.entity_id
_entity_poly.type
_entity_poly.pdbx_seq_one_letter_code
_entity_poly.pdbx_strand_id
1 'polypeptide(L)'
;MNSELKDLIQISRRYGSDPDYVIAGGGNTSYKEGHYLWVKASGIALATIDETGFVQLDRRKLKVIGEKRYSEDVQLREAEVKEDMLAARTYPEKGLRPSVETSLHDLIEYPFVVHTHPTLVNALMCSQQAEVKTRELFGEELLFVEPAAGYSLFIRVRELLPEFRKKYGKDPEVIFLRNHGVFVSGTTTGEIVQHYDRITETLREIIGPEEVRYLPIGEETEQLRQELSRHTGGKHVVMRHNTLHRHFYDNMQAFRAVSVPFTPDILVYCGAEYIYSDKKSLPEILGDVVQKITQYRQKYGNDPYIVLVKDYGLFGIAEKEQVAVTALDVFEDFMKVSYYTKTFGGPHPLTQETIDFIRGWEVESYRRKMYGK
;
A
#
# COMPACT_ATOMS: atom_id res chain seq x y z
N MET A 1 -22.61 0.42 22.27
CA MET A 1 -21.67 -0.11 21.27
C MET A 1 -21.69 -1.63 21.36
N ASN A 2 -22.00 -2.30 20.25
CA ASN A 2 -21.99 -3.77 20.11
C ASN A 2 -20.59 -4.31 20.45
N SER A 3 -20.48 -5.50 21.05
CA SER A 3 -19.18 -6.10 21.45
C SER A 3 -18.23 -6.22 20.26
N GLU A 4 -18.76 -6.61 19.12
CA GLU A 4 -18.04 -6.93 17.90
C GLU A 4 -17.48 -5.68 17.22
N LEU A 5 -18.15 -4.53 17.37
CA LEU A 5 -17.62 -3.26 16.87
C LEU A 5 -16.45 -2.78 17.73
N LYS A 6 -16.44 -3.09 19.04
CA LYS A 6 -15.25 -2.88 19.89
C LYS A 6 -14.10 -3.76 19.44
N ASP A 7 -14.38 -5.02 19.11
CA ASP A 7 -13.36 -5.95 18.62
C ASP A 7 -12.79 -5.49 17.28
N LEU A 8 -13.64 -4.98 16.38
CA LEU A 8 -13.21 -4.36 15.12
C LEU A 8 -12.28 -3.16 15.37
N ILE A 9 -12.63 -2.27 16.29
CA ILE A 9 -11.77 -1.13 16.66
C ILE A 9 -10.43 -1.62 17.21
N GLN A 10 -10.44 -2.61 18.11
CA GLN A 10 -9.23 -3.15 18.72
C GLN A 10 -8.30 -3.80 17.69
N ILE A 11 -8.83 -4.66 16.80
CA ILE A 11 -8.01 -5.31 15.77
C ILE A 11 -7.50 -4.30 14.73
N SER A 12 -8.29 -3.28 14.42
CA SER A 12 -7.87 -2.18 13.54
C SER A 12 -6.69 -1.42 14.14
N ARG A 13 -6.77 -1.05 15.42
CA ARG A 13 -5.68 -0.33 16.11
C ARG A 13 -4.45 -1.19 16.31
N ARG A 14 -4.61 -2.50 16.56
CA ARG A 14 -3.50 -3.45 16.69
C ARG A 14 -2.59 -3.40 15.46
N TYR A 15 -3.16 -3.60 14.27
CA TYR A 15 -2.36 -3.59 13.02
C TYR A 15 -2.09 -2.19 12.50
N GLY A 16 -2.99 -1.24 12.73
CA GLY A 16 -2.81 0.14 12.29
C GLY A 16 -1.71 0.88 13.03
N SER A 17 -1.37 0.48 14.27
CA SER A 17 -0.30 1.10 15.06
C SER A 17 1.06 0.45 14.84
N ASP A 18 1.13 -0.62 14.04
CA ASP A 18 2.35 -1.35 13.74
C ASP A 18 2.79 -1.07 12.28
N PRO A 19 3.89 -0.33 12.07
CA PRO A 19 4.37 0.01 10.73
C PRO A 19 4.83 -1.20 9.92
N ASP A 20 5.08 -2.36 10.54
CA ASP A 20 5.39 -3.60 9.82
C ASP A 20 4.14 -4.19 9.12
N TYR A 21 2.94 -3.71 9.43
CA TYR A 21 1.67 -4.14 8.82
C TYR A 21 1.02 -3.07 7.95
N VAL A 22 1.01 -1.82 8.41
CA VAL A 22 0.37 -0.70 7.74
C VAL A 22 1.20 0.55 7.90
N ILE A 23 1.55 1.18 6.78
CA ILE A 23 2.19 2.49 6.76
C ILE A 23 1.20 3.52 6.20
N ALA A 24 1.26 4.73 6.75
CA ALA A 24 0.41 5.86 6.36
C ALA A 24 -1.09 5.51 6.46
N GLY A 25 -1.88 5.85 5.44
CA GLY A 25 -3.32 5.56 5.36
C GLY A 25 -3.69 4.21 4.74
N GLY A 26 -2.72 3.29 4.56
CA GLY A 26 -2.92 1.96 3.99
C GLY A 26 -3.84 1.07 4.84
N GLY A 27 -4.15 -0.13 4.34
CA GLY A 27 -4.98 -1.13 5.02
C GLY A 27 -6.44 -0.72 5.27
N ASN A 28 -7.26 -1.73 5.56
CA ASN A 28 -8.67 -1.54 5.93
C ASN A 28 -9.22 -2.78 6.64
N THR A 29 -10.26 -2.56 7.43
CA THR A 29 -10.91 -3.59 8.24
C THR A 29 -12.42 -3.46 8.11
N SER A 30 -13.10 -4.59 8.30
CA SER A 30 -14.56 -4.63 8.32
C SER A 30 -15.15 -5.65 9.27
N TYR A 31 -16.40 -5.40 9.68
CA TYR A 31 -17.26 -6.33 10.41
C TYR A 31 -18.62 -6.44 9.72
N LYS A 32 -19.19 -7.65 9.68
CA LYS A 32 -20.51 -7.95 9.11
C LYS A 32 -21.45 -8.48 10.19
N GLU A 33 -22.67 -7.95 10.20
CA GLU A 33 -23.77 -8.42 11.05
C GLU A 33 -25.08 -8.38 10.24
N GLY A 34 -25.66 -9.54 9.98
CA GLY A 34 -26.83 -9.68 9.11
C GLY A 34 -26.60 -9.09 7.71
N HIS A 35 -27.41 -8.10 7.35
CA HIS A 35 -27.32 -7.40 6.06
C HIS A 35 -26.45 -6.14 6.09
N TYR A 36 -25.76 -5.87 7.19
CA TYR A 36 -24.92 -4.69 7.33
C TYR A 36 -23.43 -5.03 7.33
N LEU A 37 -22.65 -4.12 6.74
CA LEU A 37 -21.19 -4.12 6.73
C LEU A 37 -20.71 -2.80 7.33
N TRP A 38 -19.82 -2.86 8.31
CA TRP A 38 -19.06 -1.71 8.81
C TRP A 38 -17.66 -1.82 8.25
N VAL A 39 -17.19 -0.81 7.54
CA VAL A 39 -15.86 -0.79 6.91
C VAL A 39 -15.17 0.53 7.17
N LYS A 40 -13.85 0.51 7.32
CA LYS A 40 -13.01 1.72 7.49
C LYS A 40 -13.32 2.76 6.41
N ALA A 41 -13.52 4.01 6.83
CA ALA A 41 -13.66 5.15 5.92
C ALA A 41 -12.32 5.52 5.27
N SER A 42 -12.35 5.91 3.99
CA SER A 42 -11.18 6.42 3.27
C SER A 42 -10.65 7.70 3.92
N GLY A 43 -9.34 7.73 4.21
CA GLY A 43 -8.67 8.86 4.83
C GLY A 43 -8.61 8.84 6.36
N ILE A 44 -9.22 7.84 7.02
CA ILE A 44 -9.08 7.62 8.47
C ILE A 44 -7.98 6.59 8.73
N ALA A 45 -7.05 6.89 9.64
CA ALA A 45 -5.97 5.97 9.99
C ALA A 45 -6.47 4.84 10.91
N LEU A 46 -6.05 3.60 10.66
CA LEU A 46 -6.42 2.45 11.50
C LEU A 46 -5.85 2.57 12.93
N ALA A 47 -4.67 3.18 13.09
CA ALA A 47 -4.00 3.38 14.37
C ALA A 47 -4.86 4.09 15.42
N THR A 48 -5.67 5.05 14.96
CA THR A 48 -6.47 5.94 15.82
C THR A 48 -7.97 5.81 15.60
N ILE A 49 -8.41 4.87 14.74
CA ILE A 49 -9.81 4.73 14.35
C ILE A 49 -10.71 4.50 15.57
N ASP A 50 -11.89 5.12 15.57
CA ASP A 50 -12.96 4.88 16.54
C ASP A 50 -14.27 4.53 15.82
N GLU A 51 -15.37 4.46 16.56
CA GLU A 51 -16.69 4.13 16.02
C GLU A 51 -17.12 5.06 14.87
N THR A 52 -16.70 6.33 14.87
CA THR A 52 -17.03 7.31 13.83
C THR A 52 -16.22 7.11 12.55
N GLY A 53 -15.12 6.35 12.61
CA GLY A 53 -14.27 6.04 11.47
C GLY A 53 -14.80 4.93 10.57
N PHE A 54 -15.92 4.28 10.92
CA PHE A 54 -16.53 3.21 10.14
C PHE A 54 -17.78 3.68 9.40
N VAL A 55 -17.87 3.31 8.12
CA VAL A 55 -19.07 3.51 7.30
C VAL A 55 -19.91 2.25 7.38
N GLN A 56 -21.18 2.39 7.76
CA GLN A 56 -22.15 1.30 7.69
C GLN A 56 -22.80 1.28 6.29
N LEU A 57 -22.83 0.11 5.66
CA LEU A 57 -23.42 -0.13 4.35
C LEU A 57 -24.44 -1.27 4.39
N ASP A 58 -25.46 -1.19 3.54
CA ASP A 58 -26.41 -2.26 3.27
C ASP A 58 -25.84 -3.21 2.20
N ARG A 59 -25.53 -4.44 2.60
CA ARG A 59 -24.93 -5.47 1.74
C ARG A 59 -25.83 -5.86 0.57
N ARG A 60 -27.16 -5.71 0.71
CA ARG A 60 -28.09 -5.98 -0.40
C ARG A 60 -27.91 -4.99 -1.53
N LYS A 61 -27.52 -3.75 -1.21
CA LYS A 61 -27.18 -2.72 -2.20
C LYS A 61 -25.77 -2.94 -2.77
N LEU A 62 -24.81 -3.38 -1.95
CA LEU A 62 -23.45 -3.70 -2.43
C LEU A 62 -23.45 -4.83 -3.45
N LYS A 63 -24.34 -5.81 -3.33
CA LYS A 63 -24.49 -6.93 -4.26
C LYS A 63 -24.67 -6.48 -5.72
N VAL A 64 -25.26 -5.30 -5.96
CA VAL A 64 -25.44 -4.71 -7.30
C VAL A 64 -24.09 -4.55 -8.02
N ILE A 65 -23.01 -4.27 -7.30
CA ILE A 65 -21.66 -4.12 -7.87
C ILE A 65 -21.21 -5.42 -8.54
N GLY A 66 -21.66 -6.57 -8.03
CA GLY A 66 -21.40 -7.87 -8.64
C GLY A 66 -22.33 -8.24 -9.81
N GLU A 67 -23.46 -7.56 -9.98
CA GLU A 67 -24.50 -7.99 -10.93
C GLU A 67 -24.65 -7.04 -12.11
N LYS A 68 -24.34 -5.76 -11.91
CA LYS A 68 -24.44 -4.71 -12.92
C LYS A 68 -23.33 -4.83 -13.96
N ARG A 69 -23.69 -4.65 -15.23
CA ARG A 69 -22.72 -4.40 -16.31
C ARG A 69 -22.37 -2.92 -16.31
N TYR A 70 -21.10 -2.62 -16.12
CA TYR A 70 -20.56 -1.27 -16.14
C TYR A 70 -19.92 -0.95 -17.50
N SER A 71 -19.52 0.31 -17.67
CA SER A 71 -18.75 0.78 -18.84
C SER A 71 -17.49 -0.08 -19.11
N GLU A 72 -17.13 -0.20 -20.39
CA GLU A 72 -15.85 -0.77 -20.80
C GLU A 72 -14.70 0.25 -20.68
N ASP A 73 -15.02 1.55 -20.68
CA ASP A 73 -14.06 2.60 -20.33
C ASP A 73 -13.72 2.49 -18.84
N VAL A 74 -12.42 2.33 -18.57
CA VAL A 74 -11.91 2.02 -17.23
C VAL A 74 -12.20 3.15 -16.23
N GLN A 75 -12.05 4.41 -16.61
CA GLN A 75 -12.25 5.53 -15.69
C GLN A 75 -13.73 5.75 -15.40
N LEU A 76 -14.58 5.64 -16.42
CA LEU A 76 -16.02 5.71 -16.24
C LEU A 76 -16.53 4.54 -15.39
N ARG A 77 -16.04 3.33 -15.62
CA ARG A 77 -16.38 2.14 -14.82
C ARG A 77 -16.07 2.34 -13.34
N GLU A 78 -14.86 2.79 -13.01
CA GLU A 78 -14.48 3.06 -11.63
C GLU A 78 -15.35 4.15 -10.97
N ALA A 79 -15.76 5.16 -11.75
CA ALA A 79 -16.68 6.19 -11.26
C ALA A 79 -18.08 5.62 -10.99
N GLU A 80 -18.63 4.81 -11.89
CA GLU A 80 -19.94 4.17 -11.72
C GLU A 80 -19.96 3.20 -10.53
N VAL A 81 -18.93 2.36 -10.37
CA VAL A 81 -18.78 1.43 -9.25
C VAL A 81 -18.72 2.19 -7.92
N LYS A 82 -18.00 3.32 -7.89
CA LYS A 82 -17.95 4.20 -6.73
C LYS A 82 -19.33 4.77 -6.39
N GLU A 83 -20.12 5.18 -7.37
CA GLU A 83 -21.47 5.69 -7.12
C GLU A 83 -22.37 4.64 -6.47
N ASP A 84 -22.35 3.40 -6.99
CA ASP A 84 -23.13 2.29 -6.42
C ASP A 84 -22.65 1.94 -5.01
N MET A 85 -21.34 2.00 -4.74
CA MET A 85 -20.78 1.84 -3.40
C MET A 85 -21.23 2.95 -2.43
N LEU A 86 -21.27 4.21 -2.88
CA LEU A 86 -21.74 5.34 -2.08
C LEU A 86 -23.25 5.28 -1.80
N ALA A 87 -24.04 4.75 -2.75
CA ALA A 87 -25.48 4.54 -2.62
C ALA A 87 -25.83 3.42 -1.61
N ALA A 88 -24.87 2.52 -1.33
CA ALA A 88 -25.02 1.47 -0.34
C ALA A 88 -24.91 1.95 1.12
N ARG A 89 -24.46 3.19 1.37
CA ARG A 89 -24.36 3.74 2.74
C ARG A 89 -25.73 3.85 3.41
N THR A 90 -25.81 3.44 4.67
CA THR A 90 -27.03 3.60 5.48
C THR A 90 -27.25 5.06 5.91
N TYR A 91 -26.15 5.79 6.12
CA TYR A 91 -26.13 7.17 6.65
C TYR A 91 -25.36 8.11 5.70
N PRO A 92 -25.89 8.37 4.47
CA PRO A 92 -25.20 9.20 3.47
C PRO A 92 -24.92 10.64 3.96
N GLU A 93 -25.72 11.16 4.88
CA GLU A 93 -25.61 12.49 5.49
C GLU A 93 -24.33 12.70 6.30
N LYS A 94 -23.68 11.61 6.76
CA LYS A 94 -22.39 11.69 7.47
C LYS A 94 -21.22 12.08 6.55
N GLY A 95 -21.41 12.05 5.23
CA GLY A 95 -20.37 12.46 4.26
C GLY A 95 -19.15 11.54 4.18
N LEU A 96 -19.07 10.48 4.98
CA LEU A 96 -17.94 9.54 4.97
C LEU A 96 -17.92 8.69 3.70
N ARG A 97 -16.74 8.55 3.10
CA ARG A 97 -16.48 7.66 1.96
C ARG A 97 -15.99 6.31 2.48
N PRO A 98 -16.61 5.18 2.12
CA PRO A 98 -16.14 3.85 2.52
C PRO A 98 -14.82 3.51 1.80
N SER A 99 -14.04 2.57 2.34
CA SER A 99 -12.84 2.06 1.66
C SER A 99 -13.16 1.61 0.23
N VAL A 100 -12.22 1.76 -0.68
CA VAL A 100 -12.43 1.41 -2.10
C VAL A 100 -12.44 -0.09 -2.33
N GLU A 101 -11.97 -0.84 -1.35
CA GLU A 101 -11.98 -2.30 -1.33
C GLU A 101 -13.20 -2.86 -0.61
N THR A 102 -14.19 -2.03 -0.27
CA THR A 102 -15.42 -2.45 0.44
C THR A 102 -16.10 -3.64 -0.23
N SER A 103 -16.14 -3.68 -1.56
CA SER A 103 -16.75 -4.80 -2.28
C SER A 103 -15.99 -6.12 -2.09
N LEU A 104 -14.66 -6.09 -1.88
CA LEU A 104 -13.87 -7.28 -1.54
C LEU A 104 -14.21 -7.79 -0.13
N HIS A 105 -14.37 -6.88 0.85
CA HIS A 105 -14.82 -7.25 2.18
C HIS A 105 -16.20 -7.92 2.19
N ASP A 106 -17.11 -7.47 1.30
CA ASP A 106 -18.47 -8.00 1.21
C ASP A 106 -18.55 -9.38 0.55
N LEU A 107 -17.63 -9.70 -0.38
CA LEU A 107 -17.57 -11.01 -1.06
C LEU A 107 -17.31 -12.17 -0.10
N ILE A 108 -16.54 -11.91 0.96
CA ILE A 108 -16.14 -12.89 1.97
C ILE A 108 -17.28 -13.03 2.99
N GLU A 109 -17.67 -14.24 3.36
CA GLU A 109 -18.81 -14.52 4.25
C GLU A 109 -18.44 -14.42 5.73
N TYR A 110 -17.16 -14.56 6.09
CA TYR A 110 -16.68 -14.41 7.48
C TYR A 110 -17.03 -13.04 8.07
N PRO A 111 -17.49 -12.96 9.33
CA PRO A 111 -17.83 -11.70 10.00
C PRO A 111 -16.73 -10.64 9.95
N PHE A 112 -15.49 -11.00 10.27
CA PHE A 112 -14.38 -10.06 10.30
C PHE A 112 -13.45 -10.26 9.11
N VAL A 113 -12.98 -9.16 8.54
CA VAL A 113 -12.00 -9.15 7.45
C VAL A 113 -11.01 -8.02 7.71
N VAL A 114 -9.72 -8.33 7.70
CA VAL A 114 -8.63 -7.40 7.92
C VAL A 114 -7.64 -7.50 6.77
N HIS A 115 -7.52 -6.41 6.02
CA HIS A 115 -6.56 -6.26 4.95
C HIS A 115 -5.43 -5.33 5.38
N THR A 116 -4.21 -5.81 5.25
CA THR A 116 -2.98 -5.07 5.56
C THR A 116 -1.93 -5.31 4.49
N HIS A 117 -0.85 -4.54 4.55
CA HIS A 117 0.26 -4.60 3.59
C HIS A 117 1.59 -4.94 4.28
N PRO A 118 1.72 -6.07 5.01
CA PRO A 118 2.88 -6.26 5.85
C PRO A 118 4.18 -6.36 5.05
N THR A 119 5.27 -5.77 5.57
CA THR A 119 6.58 -5.75 4.88
C THR A 119 7.03 -7.16 4.48
N LEU A 120 6.90 -8.14 5.39
CA LEU A 120 7.30 -9.52 5.14
C LEU A 120 6.38 -10.21 4.14
N VAL A 121 5.08 -9.95 4.19
CA VAL A 121 4.13 -10.46 3.20
C VAL A 121 4.44 -9.89 1.82
N ASN A 122 4.69 -8.59 1.73
CA ASN A 122 5.04 -7.93 0.49
C ASN A 122 6.42 -8.33 -0.04
N ALA A 123 7.36 -8.76 0.82
CA ALA A 123 8.59 -9.41 0.38
C ALA A 123 8.32 -10.65 -0.48
N LEU A 124 7.30 -11.44 -0.12
CA LEU A 124 6.85 -12.59 -0.92
C LEU A 124 5.94 -12.14 -2.09
N MET A 125 4.92 -11.32 -1.84
CA MET A 125 3.92 -10.92 -2.84
C MET A 125 4.47 -10.04 -3.97
N CYS A 126 5.57 -9.33 -3.73
CA CYS A 126 6.24 -8.52 -4.74
C CYS A 126 7.46 -9.24 -5.33
N SER A 127 7.51 -10.58 -5.25
CA SER A 127 8.61 -11.38 -5.77
C SER A 127 8.24 -12.16 -7.04
N GLN A 128 9.26 -12.63 -7.75
CA GLN A 128 9.09 -13.46 -8.95
C GLN A 128 8.48 -14.83 -8.62
N GLN A 129 8.76 -15.40 -7.45
CA GLN A 129 8.27 -16.73 -7.04
C GLN A 129 7.04 -16.68 -6.12
N ALA A 130 6.35 -15.54 -6.04
CA ALA A 130 5.23 -15.31 -5.11
C ALA A 130 4.25 -16.48 -5.05
N GLU A 131 3.69 -16.91 -6.18
CA GLU A 131 2.67 -17.97 -6.24
C GLU A 131 3.20 -19.33 -5.75
N VAL A 132 4.34 -19.76 -6.29
CA VAL A 132 4.95 -21.06 -5.97
C VAL A 132 5.32 -21.12 -4.48
N LYS A 133 6.01 -20.09 -3.98
CA LYS A 133 6.45 -20.03 -2.59
C LYS A 133 5.28 -19.90 -1.61
N THR A 134 4.20 -19.20 -2.00
CA THR A 134 2.99 -19.15 -1.16
C THR A 134 2.40 -20.54 -0.95
N ARG A 135 2.27 -21.34 -2.01
CA ARG A 135 1.75 -22.72 -1.91
C ARG A 135 2.69 -23.63 -1.12
N GLU A 136 4.00 -23.53 -1.34
CA GLU A 136 4.99 -24.31 -0.60
C GLU A 136 4.95 -24.04 0.91
N LEU A 137 4.79 -22.77 1.30
CA LEU A 137 4.86 -22.35 2.71
C LEU A 137 3.54 -22.49 3.46
N PHE A 138 2.42 -22.23 2.80
CA PHE A 138 1.13 -22.11 3.46
C PHE A 138 0.08 -23.13 2.98
N GLY A 139 0.42 -23.96 1.99
CA GLY A 139 -0.46 -24.97 1.43
C GLY A 139 -1.45 -24.41 0.41
N GLU A 140 -2.44 -25.23 0.06
CA GLU A 140 -3.43 -24.94 -0.99
C GLU A 140 -4.74 -24.34 -0.44
N GLU A 141 -4.97 -24.40 0.88
CA GLU A 141 -6.19 -23.90 1.53
C GLU A 141 -6.12 -22.37 1.78
N LEU A 142 -5.78 -21.64 0.73
CA LEU A 142 -5.72 -20.19 0.67
C LEU A 142 -6.00 -19.75 -0.77
N LEU A 143 -6.31 -18.48 -0.96
CA LEU A 143 -6.46 -17.92 -2.30
C LEU A 143 -5.26 -17.05 -2.67
N PHE A 144 -4.66 -17.31 -3.82
CA PHE A 144 -3.63 -16.45 -4.42
C PHE A 144 -4.23 -15.72 -5.63
N VAL A 145 -3.99 -14.41 -5.72
CA VAL A 145 -4.55 -13.55 -6.76
C VAL A 145 -3.44 -12.77 -7.44
N GLU A 146 -3.39 -12.88 -8.78
CA GLU A 146 -2.47 -12.12 -9.62
C GLU A 146 -2.76 -10.61 -9.58
N PRO A 147 -1.80 -9.74 -9.97
CA PRO A 147 -1.91 -8.29 -9.82
C PRO A 147 -3.15 -7.73 -10.51
N ALA A 148 -3.99 -7.07 -9.73
CA ALA A 148 -5.15 -6.32 -10.19
C ALA A 148 -5.45 -5.20 -9.18
N ALA A 149 -6.18 -4.17 -9.63
CA ALA A 149 -6.59 -3.07 -8.79
C ALA A 149 -8.04 -2.65 -9.12
N GLY A 150 -8.67 -1.92 -8.19
CA GLY A 150 -10.03 -1.41 -8.35
C GLY A 150 -11.06 -2.50 -8.63
N TYR A 151 -12.00 -2.21 -9.52
CA TYR A 151 -13.08 -3.13 -9.87
C TYR A 151 -12.58 -4.44 -10.49
N SER A 152 -11.48 -4.42 -11.25
CA SER A 152 -10.89 -5.63 -11.84
C SER A 152 -10.45 -6.64 -10.78
N LEU A 153 -9.89 -6.17 -9.67
CA LEU A 153 -9.53 -7.03 -8.54
C LEU A 153 -10.76 -7.67 -7.89
N PHE A 154 -11.82 -6.88 -7.68
CA PHE A 154 -13.10 -7.38 -7.18
C PHE A 154 -13.66 -8.51 -8.06
N ILE A 155 -13.67 -8.33 -9.38
CA ILE A 155 -14.15 -9.34 -10.32
C ILE A 155 -13.30 -10.60 -10.27
N ARG A 156 -11.97 -10.45 -10.24
CA ARG A 156 -11.05 -11.59 -10.17
C ARG A 156 -11.29 -12.44 -8.92
N VAL A 157 -11.41 -11.80 -7.74
CA VAL A 157 -11.69 -12.53 -6.50
C VAL A 157 -13.07 -13.19 -6.56
N ARG A 158 -14.10 -12.48 -7.03
CA ARG A 158 -15.46 -13.01 -7.17
C ARG A 158 -15.52 -14.27 -8.06
N GLU A 159 -14.71 -14.32 -9.12
CA GLU A 159 -14.65 -15.48 -10.03
C GLU A 159 -13.94 -16.68 -9.41
N LEU A 160 -12.98 -16.45 -8.52
CA LEU A 160 -12.20 -17.52 -7.89
C LEU A 160 -12.91 -18.16 -6.68
N LEU A 161 -13.73 -17.38 -5.95
CA LEU A 161 -14.39 -17.84 -4.73
C LEU A 161 -15.30 -19.07 -4.91
N PRO A 162 -16.14 -19.20 -5.96
CA PRO A 162 -17.00 -20.36 -6.12
C PRO A 162 -16.24 -21.69 -6.20
N GLU A 163 -15.14 -21.74 -6.95
CA GLU A 163 -14.33 -22.96 -7.05
C GLU A 163 -13.57 -23.24 -5.74
N PHE A 164 -13.12 -22.20 -5.04
CA PHE A 164 -12.54 -22.35 -3.70
C PHE A 164 -13.55 -22.97 -2.72
N ARG A 165 -14.76 -22.39 -2.63
CA ARG A 165 -15.86 -22.88 -1.79
C ARG A 165 -16.24 -24.31 -2.12
N LYS A 166 -16.30 -24.66 -3.41
CA LYS A 166 -16.60 -26.03 -3.86
C LYS A 166 -15.53 -27.02 -3.42
N LYS A 167 -14.26 -26.61 -3.42
CA LYS A 167 -13.11 -27.47 -3.04
C LYS A 167 -12.99 -27.66 -1.53
N TYR A 168 -13.20 -26.59 -0.75
CA TYR A 168 -12.89 -26.58 0.69
C TYR A 168 -14.12 -26.48 1.61
N GLY A 169 -15.31 -26.26 1.05
CA GLY A 169 -16.56 -26.16 1.83
C GLY A 169 -16.71 -24.88 2.65
N LYS A 170 -15.80 -23.91 2.50
CA LYS A 170 -15.79 -22.62 3.21
C LYS A 170 -15.13 -21.53 2.35
N ASP A 171 -15.23 -20.29 2.81
CA ASP A 171 -14.46 -19.17 2.24
C ASP A 171 -12.97 -19.24 2.59
N PRO A 172 -12.08 -18.59 1.81
CA PRO A 172 -10.68 -18.51 2.18
C PRO A 172 -10.49 -17.65 3.42
N GLU A 173 -9.78 -18.16 4.42
CA GLU A 173 -9.37 -17.40 5.61
C GLU A 173 -8.21 -16.44 5.31
N VAL A 174 -7.45 -16.74 4.24
CA VAL A 174 -6.31 -15.94 3.78
C VAL A 174 -6.38 -15.79 2.27
N ILE A 175 -6.34 -14.54 1.78
CA ILE A 175 -6.21 -14.20 0.37
C ILE A 175 -4.94 -13.36 0.19
N PHE A 176 -3.95 -13.94 -0.48
CA PHE A 176 -2.71 -13.28 -0.86
C PHE A 176 -2.88 -12.56 -2.20
N LEU A 177 -2.53 -11.27 -2.23
CA LEU A 177 -2.63 -10.42 -3.41
C LEU A 177 -1.23 -10.04 -3.89
N ARG A 178 -0.86 -10.53 -5.07
CA ARG A 178 0.43 -10.19 -5.68
C ARG A 178 0.52 -8.68 -5.88
N ASN A 179 1.68 -8.09 -5.56
CA ASN A 179 1.92 -6.65 -5.66
C ASN A 179 0.98 -5.76 -4.82
N HIS A 180 0.43 -6.27 -3.72
CA HIS A 180 -0.51 -5.50 -2.91
C HIS A 180 -0.40 -5.80 -1.40
N GLY A 181 -0.72 -7.02 -0.97
CA GLY A 181 -0.78 -7.38 0.45
C GLY A 181 -1.60 -8.64 0.71
N VAL A 182 -2.30 -8.69 1.83
CA VAL A 182 -3.07 -9.87 2.25
C VAL A 182 -4.40 -9.48 2.90
N PHE A 183 -5.46 -10.23 2.59
CA PHE A 183 -6.70 -10.25 3.36
C PHE A 183 -6.67 -11.46 4.29
N VAL A 184 -7.00 -11.23 5.55
CA VAL A 184 -7.21 -12.28 6.55
C VAL A 184 -8.61 -12.13 7.11
N SER A 185 -9.36 -13.22 7.15
CA SER A 185 -10.76 -13.22 7.59
C SER A 185 -11.05 -14.35 8.55
N GLY A 186 -12.03 -14.14 9.44
CA GLY A 186 -12.41 -15.11 10.44
C GLY A 186 -13.72 -14.77 11.14
N THR A 187 -14.19 -15.72 11.93
CA THR A 187 -15.37 -15.60 12.79
C THR A 187 -15.08 -14.70 13.98
N THR A 188 -13.83 -14.71 14.46
CA THR A 188 -13.37 -13.87 15.57
C THR A 188 -12.09 -13.13 15.20
N THR A 189 -11.83 -12.02 15.89
CA THR A 189 -10.55 -11.30 15.75
C THR A 189 -9.36 -12.14 16.26
N GLY A 190 -9.59 -13.09 17.17
CA GLY A 190 -8.57 -14.04 17.63
C GLY A 190 -8.06 -14.97 16.53
N GLU A 191 -8.95 -15.50 15.69
CA GLU A 191 -8.58 -16.30 14.51
C GLU A 191 -7.72 -15.48 13.54
N ILE A 192 -8.11 -14.22 13.29
CA ILE A 192 -7.34 -13.31 12.43
C ILE A 192 -5.93 -13.10 12.99
N VAL A 193 -5.79 -12.89 14.31
CA VAL A 193 -4.48 -12.77 14.96
C VAL A 193 -3.64 -14.02 14.74
N GLN A 194 -4.20 -15.21 14.96
CA GLN A 194 -3.49 -16.47 14.75
C GLN A 194 -3.01 -16.65 13.31
N HIS A 195 -3.82 -16.28 12.32
CA HIS A 195 -3.42 -16.36 10.91
C HIS A 195 -2.28 -15.38 10.59
N TYR A 196 -2.36 -14.12 11.06
CA TYR A 196 -1.28 -13.15 10.87
C TYR A 196 0.00 -13.55 11.57
N ASP A 197 -0.08 -14.08 12.80
CA ASP A 197 1.07 -14.55 13.57
C ASP A 197 1.76 -15.70 12.80
N ARG A 198 0.98 -16.70 12.36
CA ARG A 198 1.50 -17.82 11.54
C ARG A 198 2.20 -17.33 10.26
N ILE A 199 1.58 -16.41 9.53
CA ILE A 199 2.16 -15.85 8.28
C ILE A 199 3.48 -15.12 8.59
N THR A 200 3.46 -14.27 9.60
CA THR A 200 4.59 -13.41 9.96
C THR A 200 5.76 -14.21 10.49
N GLU A 201 5.51 -15.19 11.37
CA GLU A 201 6.52 -16.08 11.91
C GLU A 201 7.19 -16.91 10.81
N THR A 202 6.38 -17.55 9.94
CA THR A 202 6.89 -18.35 8.81
C THR A 202 7.79 -17.52 7.89
N LEU A 203 7.37 -16.31 7.52
CA LEU A 203 8.16 -15.46 6.63
C LEU A 203 9.40 -14.91 7.32
N ARG A 204 9.31 -14.57 8.60
CA ARG A 204 10.44 -14.05 9.40
C ARG A 204 11.56 -15.08 9.52
N GLU A 205 11.22 -16.34 9.75
CA GLU A 205 12.20 -17.44 9.82
C GLU A 205 12.98 -17.63 8.52
N ILE A 206 12.32 -17.45 7.38
CA ILE A 206 12.91 -17.68 6.05
C ILE A 206 13.71 -16.47 5.56
N ILE A 207 13.17 -15.27 5.75
CA ILE A 207 13.79 -14.03 5.28
C ILE A 207 15.01 -13.68 6.14
N GLY A 208 14.93 -13.93 7.45
CA GLY A 208 15.93 -13.50 8.43
C GLY A 208 15.89 -11.99 8.70
N PRO A 209 16.62 -11.51 9.72
CA PRO A 209 16.67 -10.10 10.06
C PRO A 209 17.58 -9.32 9.08
N GLU A 210 17.17 -8.09 8.73
CA GLU A 210 18.09 -7.10 8.15
C GLU A 210 18.45 -6.05 9.21
N GLU A 211 19.76 -5.84 9.42
CA GLU A 211 20.24 -4.85 10.37
C GLU A 211 20.46 -3.49 9.68
N VAL A 212 19.49 -2.60 9.82
CA VAL A 212 19.58 -1.23 9.31
C VAL A 212 20.24 -0.33 10.36
N ARG A 213 21.42 0.21 10.03
CA ARG A 213 22.17 1.14 10.90
C ARG A 213 22.16 2.54 10.30
N TYR A 214 21.87 3.53 11.13
CA TYR A 214 22.00 4.93 10.73
C TYR A 214 23.45 5.27 10.40
N LEU A 215 23.62 6.04 9.33
CA LEU A 215 24.90 6.53 8.87
C LEU A 215 25.02 8.03 9.17
N PRO A 216 26.24 8.56 9.36
CA PRO A 216 26.44 9.98 9.60
C PRO A 216 25.85 10.86 8.48
N ILE A 217 25.35 12.02 8.87
CA ILE A 217 24.92 13.09 7.98
C ILE A 217 25.95 14.22 8.14
N GLY A 218 26.61 14.58 7.03
CA GLY A 218 27.67 15.59 7.02
C GLY A 218 27.14 16.99 6.67
N GLU A 219 28.03 17.97 6.76
CA GLU A 219 27.71 19.37 6.42
C GLU A 219 27.27 19.53 4.96
N GLU A 220 27.93 18.85 4.01
CA GLU A 220 27.54 18.87 2.60
C GLU A 220 26.13 18.29 2.36
N THR A 221 25.71 17.32 3.17
CA THR A 221 24.36 16.74 3.09
C THR A 221 23.31 17.75 3.52
N GLU A 222 23.59 18.53 4.56
CA GLU A 222 22.71 19.63 4.99
C GLU A 222 22.67 20.76 3.95
N GLN A 223 23.81 21.09 3.33
CA GLN A 223 23.86 22.05 2.21
C GLN A 223 23.00 21.56 1.03
N LEU A 224 23.11 20.28 0.65
CA LEU A 224 22.25 19.69 -0.38
C LEU A 224 20.77 19.79 -0.01
N ARG A 225 20.39 19.47 1.23
CA ARG A 225 19.00 19.58 1.72
C ARG A 225 18.43 20.99 1.55
N GLN A 226 19.20 22.01 1.91
CA GLN A 226 18.80 23.42 1.78
C GLN A 226 18.64 23.83 0.31
N GLU A 227 19.56 23.40 -0.55
CA GLU A 227 19.51 23.69 -1.98
C GLU A 227 18.35 22.98 -2.69
N LEU A 228 18.04 21.74 -2.31
CA LEU A 228 16.83 21.04 -2.77
C LEU A 228 15.57 21.81 -2.37
N SER A 229 15.48 22.31 -1.13
CA SER A 229 14.35 23.13 -0.68
C SER A 229 14.20 24.39 -1.55
N ARG A 230 15.31 25.12 -1.77
CA ARG A 230 15.32 26.32 -2.64
C ARG A 230 14.87 26.00 -4.07
N HIS A 231 15.39 24.93 -4.64
CA HIS A 231 15.05 24.51 -6.01
C HIS A 231 13.65 23.92 -6.15
N THR A 232 13.00 23.56 -5.05
CA THR A 232 11.61 23.06 -4.99
C THR A 232 10.63 24.08 -4.46
N GLY A 233 10.96 25.37 -4.54
CA GLY A 233 10.04 26.45 -4.19
C GLY A 233 9.86 26.65 -2.69
N GLY A 234 10.84 26.25 -1.88
CA GLY A 234 10.81 26.37 -0.42
C GLY A 234 10.09 25.22 0.28
N LYS A 235 9.86 24.09 -0.40
CA LYS A 235 9.25 22.91 0.20
C LYS A 235 10.09 22.36 1.36
N HIS A 236 9.42 21.62 2.24
CA HIS A 236 10.10 20.88 3.30
C HIS A 236 10.90 19.73 2.67
N VAL A 237 12.17 19.65 3.05
CA VAL A 237 13.06 18.55 2.67
C VAL A 237 13.55 17.88 3.95
N VAL A 238 13.17 16.62 4.10
CA VAL A 238 13.58 15.73 5.21
C VAL A 238 14.63 14.77 4.66
N MET A 239 15.65 14.45 5.45
CA MET A 239 16.74 13.55 5.03
C MET A 239 16.94 12.41 6.02
N ARG A 240 17.27 11.23 5.51
CA ARG A 240 17.63 10.04 6.30
C ARG A 240 18.82 9.35 5.63
N HIS A 241 19.74 8.80 6.42
CA HIS A 241 20.88 8.06 5.91
C HIS A 241 21.11 6.79 6.73
N ASN A 242 21.10 5.64 6.08
CA ASN A 242 21.30 4.34 6.72
C ASN A 242 21.93 3.32 5.75
N THR A 243 22.29 2.14 6.27
CA THR A 243 22.92 1.06 5.49
C THR A 243 22.04 0.50 4.37
N LEU A 244 20.70 0.55 4.51
CA LEU A 244 19.77 0.15 3.46
C LEU A 244 19.80 1.13 2.29
N HIS A 245 19.88 2.44 2.55
CA HIS A 245 20.07 3.44 1.49
C HIS A 245 21.35 3.16 0.72
N ARG A 246 22.45 2.85 1.44
CA ARG A 246 23.72 2.48 0.82
C ARG A 246 23.60 1.31 -0.12
N HIS A 247 22.89 0.25 0.30
CA HIS A 247 22.64 -0.91 -0.55
C HIS A 247 22.09 -0.50 -1.92
N PHE A 248 21.13 0.44 -1.96
CA PHE A 248 20.48 0.86 -3.19
C PHE A 248 21.17 2.01 -3.93
N TYR A 249 21.90 2.90 -3.25
CA TYR A 249 22.58 4.01 -3.92
C TYR A 249 23.97 3.68 -4.46
N ASP A 250 24.56 2.53 -4.06
CA ASP A 250 25.98 2.27 -4.34
C ASP A 250 26.25 2.16 -5.85
N ASN A 251 25.29 1.67 -6.64
CA ASN A 251 25.35 1.69 -8.08
C ASN A 251 23.96 1.68 -8.72
N MET A 252 23.89 2.06 -10.00
CA MET A 252 22.66 2.10 -10.78
C MET A 252 21.93 0.74 -10.85
N GLN A 253 22.65 -0.38 -10.86
CA GLN A 253 22.01 -1.70 -10.91
C GLN A 253 21.27 -2.02 -9.62
N ALA A 254 21.81 -1.61 -8.47
CA ALA A 254 21.11 -1.71 -7.19
C ALA A 254 19.89 -0.77 -7.16
N PHE A 255 20.05 0.49 -7.56
CA PHE A 255 18.94 1.44 -7.60
C PHE A 255 17.78 0.97 -8.50
N ARG A 256 18.08 0.29 -9.62
CA ARG A 256 17.05 -0.26 -10.52
C ARG A 256 16.05 -1.17 -9.81
N ALA A 257 16.47 -1.89 -8.77
CA ALA A 257 15.58 -2.76 -7.99
C ALA A 257 14.48 -1.97 -7.25
N VAL A 258 14.70 -0.68 -6.97
CA VAL A 258 13.74 0.24 -6.32
C VAL A 258 13.36 1.41 -7.21
N SER A 259 13.50 1.27 -8.53
CA SER A 259 13.22 2.36 -9.49
C SER A 259 11.77 2.41 -9.98
N VAL A 260 10.98 1.36 -9.73
CA VAL A 260 9.58 1.21 -10.14
C VAL A 260 8.76 0.73 -8.93
N PRO A 261 7.60 1.34 -8.62
CA PRO A 261 6.79 0.94 -7.47
C PRO A 261 6.32 -0.52 -7.57
N PHE A 262 6.27 -1.21 -6.43
CA PHE A 262 5.75 -2.58 -6.35
C PHE A 262 4.28 -2.64 -5.96
N THR A 263 3.73 -1.61 -5.31
CA THR A 263 2.37 -1.60 -4.80
C THR A 263 1.69 -0.25 -5.06
N PRO A 264 0.34 -0.19 -5.05
CA PRO A 264 -0.39 1.07 -5.19
C PRO A 264 0.01 2.11 -4.14
N ASP A 265 0.26 1.70 -2.89
CA ASP A 265 0.64 2.63 -1.82
C ASP A 265 1.95 3.36 -2.12
N ILE A 266 2.97 2.66 -2.64
CA ILE A 266 4.24 3.29 -3.02
C ILE A 266 3.99 4.35 -4.11
N LEU A 267 3.19 4.03 -5.12
CA LEU A 267 2.85 4.97 -6.18
C LEU A 267 2.09 6.21 -5.65
N VAL A 268 1.24 6.02 -4.64
CA VAL A 268 0.41 7.07 -4.02
C VAL A 268 1.25 8.04 -3.20
N TYR A 269 2.15 7.52 -2.36
CA TYR A 269 2.92 8.34 -1.41
C TYR A 269 4.28 8.80 -1.95
N CYS A 270 4.88 8.05 -2.87
CA CYS A 270 6.23 8.33 -3.38
C CYS A 270 6.25 8.76 -4.86
N GLY A 271 5.16 8.57 -5.59
CA GLY A 271 5.07 8.84 -7.02
C GLY A 271 5.55 7.68 -7.90
N ALA A 272 5.55 7.88 -9.21
CA ALA A 272 5.83 6.82 -10.19
C ALA A 272 7.31 6.65 -10.52
N GLU A 273 8.12 7.68 -10.25
CA GLU A 273 9.54 7.74 -10.54
C GLU A 273 10.27 8.48 -9.41
N TYR A 274 11.53 8.11 -9.21
CA TYR A 274 12.37 8.62 -8.12
C TYR A 274 13.69 9.11 -8.71
N ILE A 275 14.25 10.17 -8.14
CA ILE A 275 15.53 10.70 -8.62
C ILE A 275 16.68 9.95 -7.95
N TYR A 276 17.64 9.53 -8.75
CA TYR A 276 18.90 8.96 -8.28
C TYR A 276 20.10 9.77 -8.82
N SER A 277 21.10 10.02 -7.97
CA SER A 277 22.38 10.61 -8.39
C SER A 277 23.56 9.88 -7.76
N ASP A 278 24.56 9.59 -8.59
CA ASP A 278 25.83 8.94 -8.24
C ASP A 278 27.04 9.88 -8.42
N LYS A 279 26.78 11.18 -8.60
CA LYS A 279 27.82 12.21 -8.71
C LYS A 279 28.58 12.33 -7.39
N LYS A 280 29.84 12.75 -7.47
CA LYS A 280 30.79 12.67 -6.34
C LYS A 280 30.95 13.97 -5.59
N SER A 281 30.84 15.10 -6.28
CA SER A 281 30.98 16.43 -5.67
C SER A 281 29.64 17.11 -5.54
N LEU A 282 29.45 17.87 -4.46
CA LEU A 282 28.21 18.61 -4.21
C LEU A 282 27.74 19.45 -5.42
N PRO A 283 28.60 20.21 -6.14
CA PRO A 283 28.17 20.97 -7.32
C PRO A 283 27.65 20.08 -8.46
N GLU A 284 28.29 18.94 -8.71
CA GLU A 284 27.85 17.99 -9.74
C GLU A 284 26.53 17.31 -9.35
N ILE A 285 26.38 16.94 -8.07
CA ILE A 285 25.16 16.38 -7.50
C ILE A 285 24.01 17.36 -7.69
N LEU A 286 24.18 18.62 -7.30
CA LEU A 286 23.15 19.64 -7.47
C LEU A 286 22.77 19.82 -8.94
N GLY A 287 23.75 19.94 -9.84
CA GLY A 287 23.49 20.09 -11.27
C GLY A 287 22.65 18.95 -11.84
N ASP A 288 23.03 17.70 -11.52
CA ASP A 288 22.34 16.50 -11.97
C ASP A 288 20.93 16.37 -11.37
N VAL A 289 20.78 16.58 -10.05
CA VAL A 289 19.49 16.46 -9.37
C VAL A 289 18.52 17.56 -9.81
N VAL A 290 18.96 18.82 -9.92
CA VAL A 290 18.11 19.93 -10.37
C VAL A 290 17.66 19.76 -11.81
N GLN A 291 18.54 19.25 -12.69
CA GLN A 291 18.16 18.89 -14.05
C GLN A 291 17.07 17.82 -14.06
N LYS A 292 17.23 16.76 -13.26
CA LYS A 292 16.25 15.66 -13.15
C LYS A 292 14.92 16.13 -12.54
N ILE A 293 14.94 17.00 -11.53
CA ILE A 293 13.72 17.63 -10.99
C ILE A 293 13.00 18.43 -12.08
N THR A 294 13.74 19.18 -12.90
CA THR A 294 13.15 19.96 -14.00
C THR A 294 12.47 19.05 -15.03
N GLN A 295 13.13 17.96 -15.43
CA GLN A 295 12.56 16.95 -16.33
C GLN A 295 11.33 16.27 -15.72
N TYR A 296 11.39 15.94 -14.43
CA TYR A 296 10.28 15.35 -13.69
C TYR A 296 9.05 16.28 -13.72
N ARG A 297 9.23 17.58 -13.42
CA ARG A 297 8.15 18.58 -13.48
C ARG A 297 7.53 18.70 -14.86
N GLN A 298 8.35 18.68 -15.92
CA GLN A 298 7.84 18.72 -17.29
C GLN A 298 6.96 17.50 -17.62
N LYS A 299 7.33 16.32 -17.10
CA LYS A 299 6.59 15.07 -17.32
C LYS A 299 5.34 14.94 -16.45
N TYR A 300 5.41 15.34 -15.18
CA TYR A 300 4.41 15.01 -14.17
C TYR A 300 3.62 16.21 -13.64
N GLY A 301 4.06 17.44 -13.93
CA GLY A 301 3.40 18.67 -13.48
C GLY A 301 3.60 19.00 -11.99
N ASN A 302 4.42 18.24 -11.28
CA ASN A 302 4.72 18.42 -9.86
C ASN A 302 6.19 18.07 -9.55
N ASP A 303 6.59 18.23 -8.28
CA ASP A 303 7.91 17.83 -7.80
C ASP A 303 7.97 16.34 -7.45
N PRO A 304 9.14 15.70 -7.57
CA PRO A 304 9.35 14.35 -7.08
C PRO A 304 9.32 14.35 -5.55
N TYR A 305 8.73 13.31 -4.96
CA TYR A 305 8.75 13.12 -3.51
C TYR A 305 10.09 12.57 -3.01
N ILE A 306 10.77 11.76 -3.84
CA ILE A 306 11.93 10.98 -3.43
C ILE A 306 13.15 11.31 -4.28
N VAL A 307 14.25 11.62 -3.59
CA VAL A 307 15.60 11.76 -4.17
C VAL A 307 16.57 10.90 -3.36
N LEU A 308 17.30 10.02 -4.03
CA LEU A 308 18.35 9.18 -3.46
C LEU A 308 19.70 9.61 -4.03
N VAL A 309 20.65 9.96 -3.15
CA VAL A 309 21.97 10.45 -3.56
C VAL A 309 23.04 9.59 -2.91
N LYS A 310 23.96 9.07 -3.73
CA LYS A 310 25.08 8.24 -3.28
C LYS A 310 25.88 8.96 -2.20
N ASP A 311 26.13 8.27 -1.09
CA ASP A 311 26.85 8.76 0.11
C ASP A 311 26.19 9.91 0.90
N TYR A 312 25.08 10.47 0.40
CA TYR A 312 24.32 11.55 1.04
C TYR A 312 22.99 11.06 1.64
N GLY A 313 22.45 9.94 1.12
CA GLY A 313 21.25 9.29 1.65
C GLY A 313 19.98 9.62 0.88
N LEU A 314 18.85 9.50 1.57
CA LEU A 314 17.50 9.58 1.02
C LEU A 314 16.84 10.89 1.48
N PHE A 315 16.21 11.59 0.54
CA PHE A 315 15.53 12.86 0.76
C PHE A 315 14.06 12.75 0.37
N GLY A 316 13.20 13.20 1.29
CA GLY A 316 11.76 13.34 1.10
C GLY A 316 11.42 14.81 0.88
N ILE A 317 10.67 15.13 -0.17
CA ILE A 317 10.32 16.50 -0.57
C ILE A 317 8.80 16.66 -0.58
N ALA A 318 8.27 17.62 0.16
CA ALA A 318 6.83 17.88 0.18
C ALA A 318 6.46 19.29 0.67
N GLU A 319 5.23 19.70 0.40
CA GLU A 319 4.65 20.97 0.93
C GLU A 319 4.59 21.01 2.45
N LYS A 320 4.52 19.85 3.12
CA LYS A 320 4.48 19.72 4.57
C LYS A 320 5.54 18.73 5.02
N GLU A 321 6.17 19.02 6.15
CA GLU A 321 7.19 18.13 6.72
C GLU A 321 6.68 16.71 6.98
N GLN A 322 5.50 16.56 7.58
CA GLN A 322 4.91 15.24 7.86
C GLN A 322 4.67 14.42 6.58
N VAL A 323 4.37 15.08 5.46
CA VAL A 323 4.18 14.44 4.15
C VAL A 323 5.53 13.97 3.59
N ALA A 324 6.61 14.72 3.80
CA ALA A 324 7.96 14.27 3.44
C ALA A 324 8.39 13.08 4.31
N VAL A 325 8.13 13.14 5.63
CA VAL A 325 8.41 12.03 6.57
C VAL A 325 7.69 10.75 6.15
N THR A 326 6.39 10.82 5.87
CA THR A 326 5.61 9.64 5.48
C THR A 326 6.01 9.09 4.10
N ALA A 327 6.41 9.95 3.15
CA ALA A 327 6.99 9.48 1.89
C ALA A 327 8.30 8.69 2.14
N LEU A 328 9.15 9.16 3.06
CA LEU A 328 10.34 8.41 3.48
C LEU A 328 10.01 7.08 4.15
N ASP A 329 9.01 7.04 5.05
CA ASP A 329 8.59 5.80 5.71
C ASP A 329 8.15 4.74 4.69
N VAL A 330 7.32 5.13 3.71
CA VAL A 330 6.85 4.24 2.64
C VAL A 330 7.99 3.82 1.72
N PHE A 331 8.92 4.72 1.38
CA PHE A 331 10.02 4.39 0.49
C PHE A 331 11.09 3.51 1.16
N GLU A 332 11.35 3.71 2.45
CA GLU A 332 12.24 2.83 3.23
C GLU A 332 11.64 1.43 3.39
N ASP A 333 10.33 1.31 3.61
CA ASP A 333 9.65 0.02 3.58
C ASP A 333 9.73 -0.64 2.20
N PHE A 334 9.51 0.11 1.13
CA PHE A 334 9.71 -0.38 -0.23
C PHE A 334 11.13 -0.89 -0.47
N MET A 335 12.16 -0.17 0.00
CA MET A 335 13.55 -0.64 -0.04
C MET A 335 13.72 -1.96 0.73
N LYS A 336 13.11 -2.11 1.92
CA LYS A 336 13.15 -3.36 2.69
C LYS A 336 12.47 -4.50 1.93
N VAL A 337 11.27 -4.27 1.39
CA VAL A 337 10.56 -5.25 0.55
C VAL A 337 11.44 -5.69 -0.61
N SER A 338 12.00 -4.74 -1.38
CA SER A 338 12.90 -5.06 -2.49
C SER A 338 14.11 -5.87 -2.03
N TYR A 339 14.71 -5.52 -0.90
CA TYR A 339 15.84 -6.25 -0.35
C TYR A 339 15.46 -7.70 0.02
N TYR A 340 14.30 -7.91 0.62
CA TYR A 340 13.82 -9.24 1.03
C TYR A 340 13.32 -10.11 -0.13
N THR A 341 12.85 -9.52 -1.23
CA THR A 341 12.40 -10.31 -2.41
C THR A 341 13.49 -11.22 -2.98
N LYS A 342 14.79 -10.94 -2.73
CA LYS A 342 15.90 -11.82 -3.13
C LYS A 342 15.76 -13.25 -2.62
N THR A 343 15.10 -13.44 -1.48
CA THR A 343 14.80 -14.75 -0.88
C THR A 343 13.80 -15.55 -1.72
N PHE A 344 13.00 -14.86 -2.55
CA PHE A 344 11.91 -15.44 -3.34
C PHE A 344 12.09 -15.16 -4.85
N GLY A 345 13.34 -15.16 -5.32
CA GLY A 345 13.66 -15.03 -6.75
C GLY A 345 13.75 -13.59 -7.28
N GLY A 346 13.76 -12.59 -6.39
CA GLY A 346 13.95 -11.18 -6.75
C GLY A 346 12.66 -10.43 -7.02
N PRO A 347 12.76 -9.12 -7.33
CA PRO A 347 11.62 -8.21 -7.37
C PRO A 347 10.72 -8.43 -8.58
N HIS A 348 9.43 -8.23 -8.38
CA HIS A 348 8.38 -8.21 -9.40
C HIS A 348 7.65 -6.86 -9.30
N PRO A 349 8.06 -5.83 -10.07
CA PRO A 349 7.44 -4.50 -9.99
C PRO A 349 6.08 -4.44 -10.70
N LEU A 350 5.32 -3.37 -10.45
CA LEU A 350 4.11 -3.08 -11.24
C LEU A 350 4.47 -2.83 -12.71
N THR A 351 3.56 -3.21 -13.61
CA THR A 351 3.67 -2.88 -15.03
C THR A 351 3.32 -1.41 -15.27
N GLN A 352 3.78 -0.85 -16.40
CA GLN A 352 3.46 0.52 -16.79
C GLN A 352 1.94 0.74 -16.94
N GLU A 353 1.23 -0.24 -17.49
CA GLU A 353 -0.24 -0.22 -17.61
C GLU A 353 -0.92 -0.06 -16.25
N THR A 354 -0.51 -0.84 -15.25
CA THR A 354 -1.06 -0.75 -13.89
C THR A 354 -0.72 0.59 -13.24
N ILE A 355 0.51 1.09 -13.44
CA ILE A 355 0.92 2.41 -12.94
C ILE A 355 0.03 3.52 -13.54
N ASP A 356 -0.19 3.51 -14.85
CA ASP A 356 -0.99 4.53 -15.52
C ASP A 356 -2.48 4.47 -15.11
N PHE A 357 -3.03 3.26 -14.92
CA PHE A 357 -4.35 3.07 -14.35
C PHE A 357 -4.47 3.71 -12.96
N ILE A 358 -3.61 3.34 -12.01
CA ILE A 358 -3.65 3.83 -10.62
C ILE A 358 -3.43 5.34 -10.55
N ARG A 359 -2.58 5.90 -11.42
CA ARG A 359 -2.33 7.35 -11.46
C ARG A 359 -3.57 8.14 -11.87
N GLY A 360 -4.30 7.66 -12.88
CA GLY A 360 -5.54 8.27 -13.37
C GLY A 360 -6.75 8.01 -12.48
N TRP A 361 -6.68 7.02 -11.59
CA TRP A 361 -7.80 6.61 -10.75
C TRP A 361 -8.18 7.70 -9.72
N GLU A 362 -9.42 8.18 -9.77
CA GLU A 362 -9.94 9.25 -8.90
C GLU A 362 -9.80 8.92 -7.41
N VAL A 363 -9.97 7.65 -7.06
CA VAL A 363 -9.81 7.13 -5.70
C VAL A 363 -8.46 7.50 -5.11
N GLU A 364 -7.40 7.26 -5.87
CA GLU A 364 -6.04 7.48 -5.39
C GLU A 364 -5.69 8.97 -5.41
N SER A 365 -6.29 9.71 -6.34
CA SER A 365 -6.25 11.18 -6.31
C SER A 365 -6.92 11.73 -5.04
N TYR A 366 -8.03 11.13 -4.59
CA TYR A 366 -8.69 11.49 -3.33
C TYR A 366 -7.82 11.17 -2.12
N ARG A 367 -7.19 9.98 -2.06
CA ARG A 367 -6.26 9.61 -0.99
C ARG A 367 -5.08 10.58 -0.91
N ARG A 368 -4.45 10.92 -2.05
CA ARG A 368 -3.38 11.92 -2.13
C ARG A 368 -3.84 13.30 -1.63
N LYS A 369 -5.06 13.73 -1.98
CA LYS A 369 -5.62 15.00 -1.52
C LYS A 369 -5.89 15.01 -0.02
N MET A 370 -6.41 13.92 0.54
CA MET A 370 -6.64 13.80 1.99
C MET A 370 -5.32 13.75 2.77
N TYR A 371 -4.31 13.13 2.18
CA TYR A 371 -2.96 13.08 2.73
C TYR A 371 -2.24 14.44 2.71
N GLY A 372 -2.42 15.24 1.65
CA GLY A 372 -1.84 16.59 1.57
C GLY A 372 -2.56 17.66 2.41
N LYS A 373 -3.76 17.36 2.92
CA LYS A 373 -4.51 18.24 3.84
C LYS A 373 -3.92 18.26 5.23
#